data_AF-A0A1E5VJK4-F1
#
_entry.id   AF-A0A1E5VJK4-F1
#
_cell.length_a   1.000
_cell.length_b   1.000
_cell.length_c   1.000
_cell.angle_alpha   90.00
_cell.angle_beta   90.00
_cell.angle_gamma   90.00
#
_symmetry.space_group_name_H-M   'P 1'
#
loop_
_entity.id
_entity.type
_entity.pdbx_description
1 polymer ?
#
loop_
_entity_poly.entity_id
_entity_poly.type
_entity_poly.pdbx_seq_one_letter_code
_entity_poly.pdbx_strand_id
1 'polypeptide(L)' 'MSQEEFRSFIEKLAGKYHGNTYHLINKNCNHFTDDVCQNLTGKPIPSWVNRLARVGWYCYHWQCFLYYLKL' A
#
# COMPACT_ATOMS: atom_id res chain seq x y z
N MET A 1 -19.05 8.56 -12.92
CA MET A 1 -17.70 9.12 -12.96
C MET A 1 -17.24 9.13 -14.42
N SER A 2 -17.08 10.30 -15.01
CA SER A 2 -16.49 10.48 -16.35
C SER A 2 -14.97 10.24 -16.31
N GLN A 3 -14.35 10.20 -17.49
CA GLN A 3 -12.90 10.05 -17.59
C GLN A 3 -12.14 11.25 -16.99
N GLU A 4 -12.64 12.49 -17.16
CA GLU A 4 -12.02 13.67 -16.53
C GLU A 4 -12.18 13.64 -15.01
N GLU A 5 -13.36 13.24 -14.51
CA GLU A 5 -13.61 13.11 -13.07
C GLU A 5 -12.67 12.08 -12.44
N PHE A 6 -12.49 10.93 -13.09
CA PHE A 6 -11.56 9.89 -12.64
C PHE A 6 -10.12 10.39 -12.60
N ARG A 7 -9.70 11.09 -13.65
CA ARG A 7 -8.35 11.64 -13.73
C ARG A 7 -8.08 12.66 -12.61
N SER A 8 -9.01 13.60 -12.40
CA SER A 8 -8.89 14.58 -11.31
C SER A 8 -8.88 13.91 -9.93
N PHE A 9 -9.69 12.86 -9.75
CA PHE A 9 -9.68 12.04 -8.53
C PHE A 9 -8.32 11.39 -8.29
N ILE A 10 -7.76 10.72 -9.29
CA ILE A 10 -6.45 10.05 -9.18
C ILE A 10 -5.33 11.07 -8.92
N GLU A 11 -5.32 12.22 -9.60
CA GLU A 11 -4.32 13.27 -9.40
C GLU A 11 -4.36 13.83 -7.96
N LYS A 12 -5.56 14.07 -7.41
CA LYS A 12 -5.73 14.45 -6.00
C LYS A 12 -5.25 13.38 -5.03
N LEU A 13 -5.55 12.11 -5.32
CA LEU A 13 -5.16 11.00 -4.45
C LEU A 13 -3.65 10.78 -4.49
N ALA A 14 -3.03 10.86 -5.67
CA ALA A 14 -1.58 10.78 -5.84
C ALA A 14 -0.84 11.88 -5.05
N GLY A 15 -1.43 13.08 -4.94
CA GLY A 15 -0.92 14.14 -4.07
C GLY A 15 -0.88 13.78 -2.58
N LYS A 16 -1.61 12.76 -2.11
CA LYS A 16 -1.45 12.26 -0.73
C LYS A 16 -0.27 11.29 -0.57
N TYR A 17 0.21 10.74 -1.68
CA TYR A 17 1.26 9.72 -1.77
C TYR A 17 2.55 10.27 -2.40
N HIS A 18 3.02 11.43 -1.94
CA HIS A 18 4.32 11.97 -2.37
C HIS A 18 5.45 10.97 -2.06
N GLY A 19 6.41 10.80 -2.99
CA GLY A 19 7.50 9.82 -2.89
C GLY A 19 8.36 9.94 -1.62
N ASN A 20 8.44 11.14 -1.05
CA ASN A 20 9.14 11.46 0.19
C ASN A 20 8.45 10.86 1.44
N THR A 21 7.22 10.38 1.28
CA THR A 21 6.40 9.75 2.33
C THR A 21 6.16 8.27 2.07
N TYR A 22 6.85 7.69 1.07
CA TYR A 22 6.71 6.28 0.76
C TYR A 22 7.28 5.45 1.91
N HIS A 23 6.42 4.74 2.62
CA HIS A 23 6.81 3.78 3.64
C HIS A 23 6.52 2.38 3.10
N LEU A 24 7.56 1.55 2.99
CA LEU A 24 7.48 0.17 2.48
C LEU A 24 6.37 -0.65 3.15
N ILE A 25 6.03 -0.32 4.40
CA ILE A 25 5.10 -1.09 5.24
C ILE A 25 3.74 -0.40 5.34
N ASN A 26 3.71 0.91 5.66
CA ASN A 26 2.48 1.61 6.04
C ASN A 26 1.95 2.58 4.97
N LYS A 27 2.69 2.80 3.89
CA LYS A 27 2.34 3.78 2.85
C LYS A 27 2.98 3.41 1.52
N ASN A 28 2.57 2.23 1.04
CA ASN A 28 3.02 1.63 -0.20
C ASN A 28 1.89 1.58 -1.24
N CYS A 29 2.15 0.92 -2.37
CA CYS A 29 1.17 0.76 -3.46
C CYS A 29 -0.14 0.11 -3.00
N ASN A 30 -0.13 -0.82 -2.05
CA ASN A 30 -1.35 -1.49 -1.60
C ASN A 30 -2.26 -0.55 -0.83
N HIS A 31 -1.70 0.39 -0.06
CA HIS A 31 -2.48 1.39 0.66
C HIS A 31 -3.13 2.38 -0.32
N PHE A 32 -2.37 2.79 -1.35
CA PHE A 32 -2.92 3.59 -2.44
C PHE A 32 -4.06 2.88 -3.16
N THR A 33 -3.89 1.60 -3.50
CA THR A 33 -4.95 0.81 -4.15
C THR A 33 -6.15 0.58 -3.24
N ASP A 34 -5.95 0.41 -1.93
CA ASP A 34 -7.04 0.32 -0.95
C ASP A 34 -7.86 1.60 -0.91
N ASP A 35 -7.20 2.76 -0.82
CA ASP A 35 -7.88 4.06 -0.88
C ASP A 35 -8.66 4.24 -2.19
N VAL A 36 -8.09 3.85 -3.33
CA VAL A 36 -8.79 3.88 -4.63
C VAL A 36 -10.02 2.98 -4.62
N CYS A 37 -9.88 1.72 -4.20
CA CYS A 37 -11.00 0.77 -4.15
C CYS A 37 -12.10 1.24 -3.19
N GLN A 38 -11.73 1.74 -2.02
CA GLN A 38 -12.66 2.24 -1.02
C GLN A 38 -13.46 3.44 -1.55
N ASN A 39 -12.79 4.38 -2.24
CA ASN A 39 -13.45 5.57 -2.79
C ASN A 39 -14.33 5.26 -4.00
N LEU A 40 -13.90 4.35 -4.89
CA LEU A 40 -14.63 4.06 -6.13
C LEU A 40 -15.74 3.03 -5.95
N THR A 41 -15.55 2.07 -5.04
CA THR A 41 -16.43 0.89 -4.92
C THR A 41 -17.09 0.77 -3.55
N GLY A 42 -16.67 1.59 -2.57
CA GLY A 42 -17.09 1.45 -1.17
C GLY A 42 -16.55 0.19 -0.49
N LYS A 43 -15.70 -0.58 -1.16
CA LYS A 43 -15.15 -1.85 -0.68
C LYS A 43 -13.62 -1.77 -0.63
N PRO A 44 -12.99 -2.39 0.39
CA PRO A 44 -11.54 -2.43 0.49
C PRO A 44 -10.94 -3.38 -0.56
N ILE A 45 -9.61 -3.32 -0.73
CA ILE A 45 -8.91 -4.29 -1.59
C ILE A 45 -9.08 -5.72 -1.06
N PRO A 46 -9.11 -6.72 -1.96
CA PRO A 46 -9.17 -8.11 -1.56
C PRO A 46 -8.01 -8.49 -0.63
N SER A 47 -8.30 -9.23 0.43
CA SER A 47 -7.35 -9.55 1.50
C SER A 47 -6.10 -10.32 1.02
N TRP A 48 -6.19 -10.99 -0.14
CA TRP A 48 -5.06 -11.69 -0.77
C TRP A 48 -3.99 -10.74 -1.35
N VAL A 49 -4.36 -9.50 -1.72
CA VAL A 49 -3.41 -8.47 -2.18
C VAL A 49 -2.49 -8.05 -1.02
N ASN A 50 -3.06 -7.88 0.18
CA ASN A 50 -2.30 -7.54 1.40
C ASN A 50 -1.52 -8.73 2.00
N ARG A 51 -1.79 -9.98 1.59
CA ARG A 51 -1.05 -11.15 2.08
C ARG A 51 0.41 -11.12 1.63
N LEU A 52 0.70 -10.74 0.39
CA LEU A 52 2.09 -10.69 -0.12
C LEU A 52 2.92 -9.60 0.58
N ALA A 53 2.34 -8.43 0.84
CA ALA A 53 3.02 -7.39 1.63
C ALA A 53 3.24 -7.80 3.09
N ARG A 54 2.28 -8.50 3.72
CA ARG A 54 2.46 -9.07 5.07
C ARG A 54 3.51 -10.16 5.09
N VAL A 55 3.56 -11.06 4.10
CA VAL A 55 4.62 -12.08 3.98
C VAL A 55 5.98 -11.42 3.79
N GLY A 56 6.08 -10.39 2.95
CA GLY A 56 7.30 -9.58 2.83
C GLY A 56 7.74 -8.99 4.18
N TRP A 57 6.82 -8.40 4.94
CA TRP A 57 7.09 -7.91 6.31
C TRP A 57 7.58 -9.02 7.24
N TYR A 58 6.91 -10.18 7.29
CA TYR A 58 7.34 -11.31 8.12
C TYR A 58 8.72 -11.84 7.69
N CYS A 59 9.01 -11.91 6.39
CA CYS A 59 10.31 -12.35 5.89
C CYS A 59 11.42 -11.35 6.24
N TYR A 60 11.19 -10.04 6.08
CA TYR A 60 12.16 -9.00 6.48
C TYR A 60 12.40 -8.98 7.99
N HIS A 61 11.33 -9.11 8.80
CA HIS A 61 11.45 -9.13 10.26
C HIS A 61 12.11 -10.42 10.77
N TRP A 62 11.88 -11.56 10.10
CA TRP A 62 12.55 -12.84 10.39
C TRP A 62 14.03 -12.81 10.02
N GLN A 63 14.40 -12.15 8.92
CA GLN A 63 15.81 -11.94 8.57
C GLN A 63 16.55 -11.08 9.61
N CYS A 64 15.92 -10.02 10.14
CA CYS A 64 16.47 -9.25 11.25
C CYS A 64 16.57 -10.06 12.55
N PHE A 65 15.57 -10.90 12.87
CA PHE A 65 15.60 -11.76 14.07
C PHE A 65 16.71 -12.83 13.99
N LEU A 66 16.92 -13.44 12.82
CA LEU A 66 18.01 -14.38 12.58
C LEU A 66 19.40 -13.71 12.57
N TYR A 67 19.50 -12.45 12.18
CA TYR A 67 20.76 -11.68 12.25
C TYR A 67 21.14 -11.35 13.71
N TYR A 68 20.16 -11.00 14.55
CA TYR A 68 20.37 -10.75 15.98
C TYR A 68 20.69 -12.01 16.81
N LEU A 69 20.31 -13.21 16.35
CA LEU A 69 20.60 -14.48 17.03
C LEU A 69 21.95 -15.11 16.61
N LYS A 70 22.64 -14.51 15.63
CA LYS A 70 23.99 -14.90 15.16
C LYS A 70 25.11 -13.97 15.64
N LEU A 71 24.78 -12.97 16.46
CA LEU A 71 25.67 -12.17 17.30
C LEU A 71 25.46 -12.56 18.76
#